data_AF-A0A4R5ME18-F1
#
_entry.id   AF-A0A4R5ME18-F1
#
_cell.length_a   1.000
_cell.length_b   1.000
_cell.length_c   1.000
_cell.angle_alpha   90.00
_cell.angle_beta   90.00
_cell.angle_gamma   90.00
#
_symmetry.space_group_name_H-M   'P 1'
#
loop_
_entity.id
_entity.type
_entity.pdbx_description
1 polymer ?
#
loop_
_entity_poly.entity_id
_entity_poly.type
_entity_poly.pdbx_seq_one_letter_code
_entity_poly.pdbx_strand_id
1 'polypeptide(L)'
;MNILDTVHAVAHEYPGGCESLAPRLGMSAQVLRNKVNPNTDTHHVTLMNVVDMTVKTDDDRVLEAWARERGYALIKLPTPENCADGEVIELMAKTWETNGEIGKEVNRTFEDGRVERHEVIRIRDCAWTHIKVLLGLVGRIEGMAEGK
;
A
#
# COMPACT_ATOMS: atom_id res chain seq x y z
N MET A 1 -2.87 1.99 -15.93
CA MET A 1 -4.24 2.02 -15.39
C MET A 1 -4.36 3.27 -14.55
N ASN A 2 -5.28 4.16 -14.92
CA ASN A 2 -5.46 5.41 -14.19
C ASN A 2 -6.29 5.19 -12.92
N ILE A 3 -6.38 6.20 -12.05
CA ILE A 3 -7.16 6.12 -10.81
C ILE A 3 -8.66 5.78 -11.04
N LEU A 4 -9.27 6.27 -12.11
CA LEU A 4 -10.70 6.05 -12.41
C LEU A 4 -10.98 4.62 -12.88
N ASP A 5 -10.12 4.06 -13.72
CA ASP A 5 -10.17 2.65 -14.13
C ASP A 5 -10.08 1.73 -12.90
N THR A 6 -9.26 2.12 -11.93
CA THR A 6 -9.08 1.36 -10.68
C THR A 6 -10.33 1.44 -9.81
N VAL A 7 -10.94 2.62 -9.67
CA VAL A 7 -12.22 2.81 -8.96
C VAL A 7 -13.35 1.99 -9.61
N HIS A 8 -13.41 2.00 -10.95
CA HIS A 8 -14.35 1.17 -11.70
C HIS A 8 -14.17 -0.32 -11.41
N ALA A 9 -12.93 -0.80 -11.44
CA ALA A 9 -12.61 -2.20 -11.16
C ALA A 9 -13.00 -2.59 -9.72
N VAL A 10 -12.61 -1.81 -8.72
CA VAL A 10 -12.96 -2.06 -7.31
C VAL A 10 -14.48 -2.20 -7.12
N ALA A 11 -15.27 -1.30 -7.72
CA ALA A 11 -16.72 -1.33 -7.57
C ALA A 11 -17.39 -2.54 -8.27
N HIS A 12 -16.84 -3.02 -9.39
CA HIS A 12 -17.41 -4.14 -10.14
C HIS A 12 -16.92 -5.51 -9.65
N GLU A 13 -15.69 -5.59 -9.14
CA GLU A 13 -15.07 -6.81 -8.63
C GLU A 13 -15.40 -7.09 -7.16
N TYR A 14 -15.94 -6.10 -6.43
CA TYR A 14 -16.46 -6.32 -5.08
C TYR A 14 -17.48 -7.49 -5.08
N PRO A 15 -17.52 -8.37 -4.05
CA PRO A 15 -18.51 -9.44 -4.00
C PRO A 15 -19.96 -8.95 -4.12
N GLY A 16 -20.62 -9.32 -5.22
CA GLY A 16 -21.96 -8.84 -5.60
C GLY A 16 -21.98 -7.47 -6.31
N GLY A 17 -20.81 -6.97 -6.69
CA GLY A 17 -20.58 -5.77 -7.48
C GLY A 17 -21.22 -4.52 -6.89
N CYS A 18 -21.62 -3.62 -7.77
CA CYS A 18 -22.28 -2.37 -7.39
C CYS A 18 -23.60 -2.57 -6.64
N GLU A 19 -24.31 -3.70 -6.85
CA GLU A 19 -25.57 -3.98 -6.15
C GLU A 19 -25.34 -4.18 -4.64
N SER A 20 -24.28 -4.88 -4.27
CA SER A 20 -23.92 -5.09 -2.86
C SER A 20 -23.17 -3.91 -2.25
N LEU A 21 -22.33 -3.23 -3.02
CA LEU A 21 -21.48 -2.15 -2.51
C LEU A 21 -22.25 -0.83 -2.32
N ALA A 22 -23.09 -0.45 -3.27
CA ALA A 22 -23.73 0.87 -3.26
C ALA A 22 -24.58 1.17 -2.00
N PRO A 23 -25.38 0.22 -1.47
CA PRO A 23 -26.12 0.45 -0.22
C PRO A 23 -25.20 0.73 0.97
N ARG A 24 -24.01 0.12 1.01
CA ARG A 24 -22.99 0.36 2.05
C ARG A 24 -22.35 1.75 1.96
N LEU A 25 -22.43 2.37 0.79
CA LEU A 25 -22.00 3.74 0.50
C LEU A 25 -23.16 4.75 0.52
N GLY A 26 -24.35 4.33 0.97
CA GLY A 26 -25.53 5.20 1.10
C GLY A 26 -26.13 5.66 -0.23
N MET A 27 -25.99 4.89 -1.31
CA MET A 27 -26.53 5.22 -2.63
C MET A 27 -27.14 4.01 -3.35
N SER A 28 -27.84 4.24 -4.46
CA SER A 28 -28.35 3.16 -5.30
C SER A 28 -27.25 2.58 -6.20
N ALA A 29 -27.40 1.31 -6.60
CA ALA A 29 -26.47 0.64 -7.49
C ALA A 29 -26.30 1.38 -8.83
N GLN A 30 -27.39 1.93 -9.37
CA GLN A 30 -27.33 2.74 -10.59
C GLN A 30 -26.51 4.02 -10.40
N VAL A 31 -26.66 4.70 -9.26
CA VAL A 31 -25.86 5.91 -8.96
C VAL A 31 -24.39 5.56 -8.83
N LEU A 32 -24.04 4.43 -8.19
CA LEU A 32 -22.65 3.98 -8.09
C LEU A 32 -22.08 3.64 -9.47
N ARG A 33 -22.80 2.86 -10.29
CA ARG A 33 -22.37 2.53 -11.67
C ARG A 33 -22.07 3.78 -12.50
N ASN A 34 -22.95 4.77 -12.44
CA ASN A 34 -22.75 6.03 -13.15
C ASN A 34 -21.52 6.77 -12.60
N LYS A 35 -21.34 6.81 -11.28
CA LYS A 35 -20.21 7.48 -10.61
C LYS A 35 -18.85 6.88 -10.96
N VAL A 36 -18.77 5.56 -11.04
CA VAL A 36 -17.52 4.83 -11.29
C VAL A 36 -17.26 4.58 -12.77
N ASN A 37 -18.19 4.95 -13.67
CA ASN A 37 -17.99 4.82 -15.11
C ASN A 37 -16.93 5.83 -15.59
N PRO A 38 -15.76 5.39 -16.07
CA PRO A 38 -14.70 6.29 -16.51
C PRO A 38 -15.07 7.10 -17.77
N ASN A 39 -16.12 6.70 -18.49
CA ASN A 39 -16.58 7.33 -19.73
C ASN A 39 -17.77 8.29 -19.53
N THR A 40 -18.03 8.73 -18.30
CA THR A 40 -19.18 9.57 -17.96
C THR A 40 -18.74 10.99 -17.60
N ASP A 41 -19.32 11.97 -18.31
CA ASP A 41 -19.03 13.41 -18.14
C ASP A 41 -19.86 14.09 -17.03
N THR A 42 -20.69 13.33 -16.32
CA THR A 42 -21.59 13.84 -15.26
C THR A 42 -21.51 12.94 -14.03
N HIS A 43 -22.10 13.33 -12.90
CA HIS A 43 -22.18 12.43 -11.72
C HIS A 43 -20.83 11.87 -11.25
N HIS A 44 -19.75 12.64 -11.29
CA HIS A 44 -18.41 12.13 -10.94
C HIS A 44 -18.35 11.50 -9.53
N VAL A 45 -17.51 10.46 -9.41
CA VAL A 45 -17.07 9.95 -8.12
C VAL A 45 -16.25 11.04 -7.41
N THR A 46 -16.55 11.30 -6.14
CA THR A 46 -15.79 12.26 -5.33
C THR A 46 -14.67 11.55 -4.58
N LEU A 47 -13.65 12.29 -4.14
CA LEU A 47 -12.60 11.73 -3.28
C LEU A 47 -13.18 11.07 -2.02
N MET A 48 -14.20 11.69 -1.40
CA MET A 48 -14.87 11.12 -0.23
C MET A 48 -15.57 9.79 -0.55
N ASN A 49 -16.15 9.64 -1.74
CA ASN A 49 -16.71 8.35 -2.16
C ASN A 49 -15.62 7.28 -2.31
N VAL A 50 -14.47 7.64 -2.87
CA VAL A 50 -13.34 6.73 -3.03
C VAL A 50 -12.79 6.30 -1.66
N VAL A 51 -12.61 7.24 -0.73
CA VAL A 51 -12.13 6.94 0.63
C VAL A 51 -13.10 6.01 1.36
N ASP A 52 -14.41 6.30 1.34
CA ASP A 52 -15.41 5.44 1.97
C ASP A 52 -15.45 4.05 1.30
N MET A 53 -15.36 4.00 -0.03
CA MET A 53 -15.25 2.76 -0.79
C MET A 53 -14.05 1.92 -0.34
N THR A 54 -12.83 2.49 -0.33
CA THR A 54 -11.61 1.81 0.12
C THR A 54 -11.78 1.22 1.53
N VAL A 55 -12.38 1.96 2.46
CA VAL A 55 -12.63 1.46 3.83
C VAL A 55 -13.67 0.33 3.86
N LYS A 56 -14.77 0.43 3.09
CA LYS A 56 -15.81 -0.60 3.08
C LYS A 56 -15.37 -1.88 2.37
N THR A 57 -14.51 -1.77 1.37
CA THR A 57 -14.01 -2.91 0.59
C THR A 57 -12.72 -3.50 1.17
N ASP A 58 -12.03 -2.77 2.06
CA ASP A 58 -10.66 -3.09 2.50
C ASP A 58 -9.73 -3.30 1.29
N ASP A 59 -9.82 -2.40 0.32
CA ASP A 59 -9.11 -2.49 -0.97
C ASP A 59 -8.28 -1.22 -1.22
N ASP A 60 -6.97 -1.37 -1.02
CA ASP A 60 -5.97 -0.30 -1.12
C ASP A 60 -5.55 0.01 -2.58
N ARG A 61 -6.08 -0.70 -3.60
CA ARG A 61 -5.62 -0.57 -5.01
C ARG A 61 -5.73 0.85 -5.55
N VAL A 62 -6.74 1.62 -5.15
CA VAL A 62 -6.90 3.01 -5.59
C VAL A 62 -5.79 3.90 -5.03
N LEU A 63 -5.41 3.68 -3.77
CA LEU A 63 -4.30 4.38 -3.11
C LEU A 63 -2.96 4.02 -3.77
N GLU A 64 -2.74 2.73 -4.06
CA GLU A 64 -1.56 2.25 -4.77
C GLU A 64 -1.44 2.82 -6.19
N ALA A 65 -2.56 2.88 -6.92
CA ALA A 65 -2.59 3.43 -8.27
C ALA A 65 -2.18 4.91 -8.27
N TRP A 66 -2.72 5.70 -7.34
CA TRP A 66 -2.39 7.11 -7.22
C TRP A 66 -0.94 7.35 -6.81
N ALA A 67 -0.43 6.60 -5.83
CA ALA A 67 0.98 6.68 -5.41
C ALA A 67 1.92 6.39 -6.60
N ARG A 68 1.63 5.31 -7.34
CA ARG A 68 2.42 4.89 -8.52
C ARG A 68 2.42 5.94 -9.63
N GLU A 69 1.28 6.55 -9.94
CA GLU A 69 1.18 7.62 -10.96
C GLU A 69 2.08 8.82 -10.63
N ARG A 70 2.34 9.04 -9.34
CA ARG A 70 3.14 10.16 -8.85
C ARG A 70 4.59 9.78 -8.57
N GLY A 71 4.99 8.53 -8.84
CA GLY A 71 6.33 8.03 -8.58
C GLY A 71 6.62 7.78 -7.10
N TYR A 72 5.58 7.62 -6.28
CA TYR A 72 5.70 7.31 -4.86
C TYR A 72 5.52 5.81 -4.58
N ALA A 73 6.15 5.40 -3.50
CA ALA A 73 6.00 4.13 -2.84
C ALA A 73 4.92 4.22 -1.76
N LEU A 74 4.01 3.24 -1.69
CA LEU A 74 3.06 3.11 -0.58
C LEU A 74 3.52 2.02 0.37
N ILE A 75 3.56 2.30 1.67
CA ILE A 75 3.86 1.31 2.71
C ILE A 75 2.75 1.34 3.75
N LYS A 76 2.08 0.20 3.91
CA LYS A 76 1.15 0.00 5.02
C LYS A 76 1.96 -0.13 6.30
N LEU A 77 1.82 0.86 7.18
CA LEU A 77 2.47 0.82 8.48
C LEU A 77 1.85 -0.28 9.33
N PRO A 78 2.65 -1.01 10.13
CA PRO A 78 2.09 -1.87 11.15
C PRO A 78 1.33 -1.04 12.19
N THR A 79 0.26 -1.60 12.74
CA THR A 79 -0.45 -0.96 13.86
C THR A 79 0.51 -0.88 15.06
N PRO A 80 0.56 0.25 15.78
CA PRO A 80 1.32 0.32 17.02
C PRO A 80 0.78 -0.74 18.01
N GLU A 81 1.63 -1.70 18.35
CA GLU A 81 1.37 -2.70 19.38
C GLU A 81 2.31 -2.41 20.55
N ASN A 82 1.81 -2.53 21.79
CA ASN A 82 2.66 -2.44 22.97
C ASN A 82 3.63 -3.63 22.95
N CYS A 83 4.91 -3.34 22.69
CA CYS A 83 5.98 -4.32 22.68
C CYS A 83 6.84 -4.21 23.93
N ALA A 84 7.48 -5.32 24.30
CA ALA A 84 8.49 -5.32 25.35
C ALA A 84 9.82 -4.76 24.81
N ASP A 85 10.64 -4.14 25.67
CA ASP A 85 11.93 -3.55 25.31
C ASP A 85 12.85 -4.51 24.53
N GLY A 86 12.83 -5.80 24.87
CA GLY A 86 13.62 -6.84 24.20
C GLY A 86 13.26 -7.03 22.72
N GLU A 87 11.97 -6.88 22.37
CA GLU A 87 11.49 -7.01 20.98
C GLU A 87 11.94 -5.82 20.12
N VAL A 88 12.11 -4.64 20.72
CA VAL A 88 12.61 -3.45 20.03
C VAL A 88 14.10 -3.60 19.69
N ILE A 89 14.91 -4.12 20.61
CA ILE A 89 16.34 -4.36 20.38
C ILE A 89 16.54 -5.41 19.29
N GLU A 90 15.77 -6.50 19.33
CA GLU A 90 15.80 -7.53 18.29
C GLU A 90 15.43 -6.95 16.92
N LEU A 91 14.40 -6.12 16.86
CA LEU A 91 13.97 -5.50 15.62
C LEU A 91 14.99 -4.48 15.09
N MET A 92 15.66 -3.74 15.98
CA MET A 92 16.78 -2.88 15.61
C MET A 92 17.94 -3.70 15.00
N ALA A 93 18.31 -4.83 15.61
CA ALA A 93 19.30 -5.73 15.02
C ALA A 93 18.85 -6.23 13.63
N LYS A 94 17.57 -6.55 13.46
CA LYS A 94 17.00 -6.96 12.17
C LYS A 94 17.01 -5.85 11.13
N THR A 95 16.82 -4.60 11.53
CA THR A 95 16.97 -3.43 10.65
C THR A 95 18.39 -3.36 10.07
N TRP A 96 19.41 -3.57 10.89
CA TRP A 96 20.80 -3.59 10.42
C TRP A 96 21.12 -4.78 9.53
N GLU A 97 20.65 -5.97 9.88
CA GLU A 97 20.80 -7.18 9.07
C GLU A 97 20.22 -6.97 7.66
N THR A 98 18.96 -6.50 7.58
CA THR A 98 18.27 -6.26 6.31
C THR A 98 18.92 -5.14 5.49
N ASN A 99 19.47 -4.11 6.13
CA ASN A 99 20.28 -3.10 5.45
C ASN A 99 21.55 -3.71 4.83
N GLY A 100 22.21 -4.63 5.55
CA GLY A 100 23.37 -5.36 5.05
C GLY A 100 23.04 -6.24 3.84
N GLU A 101 21.87 -6.87 3.80
CA GLU A 101 21.41 -7.67 2.65
C GLU A 101 21.26 -6.83 1.38
N ILE A 102 20.83 -5.56 1.48
CA ILE A 102 20.81 -4.65 0.33
C ILE A 102 22.23 -4.47 -0.21
N GLY A 103 23.20 -4.21 0.66
CA GLY A 103 24.61 -4.03 0.26
C GLY A 103 25.19 -5.27 -0.41
N LYS A 104 24.86 -6.47 0.09
CA LYS A 104 25.27 -7.75 -0.52
C LYS A 104 24.71 -7.91 -1.93
N GLU A 105 23.41 -7.67 -2.13
CA GLU A 105 22.78 -7.80 -3.45
C GLU A 105 23.25 -6.73 -4.42
N VAL A 106 23.54 -5.51 -3.95
CA VAL A 106 24.17 -4.47 -4.77
C VAL A 106 25.55 -4.90 -5.24
N ASN A 107 26.43 -5.35 -4.33
CA ASN A 107 27.76 -5.84 -4.69
C ASN A 107 27.67 -6.95 -5.74
N ARG A 108 26.81 -7.95 -5.48
CA ARG A 108 26.56 -9.07 -6.40
C ARG A 108 26.10 -8.63 -7.79
N THR A 109 25.19 -7.67 -7.86
CA THR A 109 24.64 -7.14 -9.13
C THR A 109 25.70 -6.42 -9.97
N PHE A 110 26.79 -5.97 -9.37
CA PHE A 110 27.87 -5.29 -10.09
C PHE A 110 29.11 -6.17 -10.34
N GLU A 111 29.12 -7.43 -9.87
CA GLU A 111 30.28 -8.33 -9.97
C GLU A 111 30.69 -8.63 -11.43
N ASP A 112 29.72 -8.78 -12.33
CA ASP A 112 29.97 -9.12 -13.74
C ASP A 112 29.95 -7.90 -14.68
N GLY A 113 29.75 -6.70 -14.11
CA GLY A 113 29.65 -5.44 -14.84
C GLY A 113 28.36 -5.25 -15.65
N ARG A 114 27.33 -6.07 -15.45
CA ARG A 114 26.05 -5.98 -16.17
C ARG A 114 24.89 -5.97 -15.18
N VAL A 115 23.97 -5.02 -15.35
CA VAL A 115 22.76 -4.97 -14.53
C VAL A 115 21.59 -5.57 -15.30
N GLU A 116 21.08 -6.69 -14.82
CA GLU A 116 19.93 -7.37 -15.40
C GLU A 116 18.62 -7.05 -14.67
N ARG A 117 17.50 -7.19 -15.39
CA ARG A 117 16.17 -6.84 -14.88
C ARG A 117 15.81 -7.63 -13.62
N HIS A 118 16.18 -8.89 -13.57
CA HIS A 118 15.87 -9.78 -12.46
C HIS A 118 16.67 -9.42 -11.19
N GLU A 119 17.84 -8.79 -11.34
CA GLU A 119 18.70 -8.32 -10.23
C GLU A 119 18.18 -7.01 -9.66
N VAL A 120 17.72 -6.11 -10.53
CA VAL A 120 17.00 -4.90 -10.10
C VAL A 120 15.77 -5.26 -9.26
N ILE A 121 15.05 -6.33 -9.64
CA ILE A 121 13.92 -6.85 -8.86
C ILE A 121 14.39 -7.35 -7.49
N ARG A 122 15.48 -8.13 -7.41
CA ARG A 122 16.04 -8.58 -6.12
C ARG A 122 16.42 -7.43 -5.20
N ILE A 123 17.19 -6.45 -5.70
CA ILE A 123 17.57 -5.25 -4.94
C ILE A 123 16.34 -4.53 -4.43
N ARG A 124 15.34 -4.32 -5.30
CA ARG A 124 14.08 -3.68 -4.94
C ARG A 124 13.39 -4.44 -3.81
N ASP A 125 13.30 -5.76 -3.90
CA ASP A 125 12.62 -6.59 -2.91
C ASP A 125 13.36 -6.59 -1.55
N CYS A 126 14.71 -6.59 -1.56
CA CYS A 126 15.54 -6.38 -0.36
C CYS A 126 15.30 -4.99 0.26
N ALA A 127 15.27 -3.93 -0.56
CA ALA A 127 15.01 -2.58 -0.10
C ALA A 127 13.62 -2.45 0.55
N TRP A 128 12.58 -3.03 -0.07
CA TRP A 128 11.23 -3.05 0.51
C TRP A 128 11.19 -3.81 1.83
N THR A 129 11.91 -4.92 1.93
CA THR A 129 12.01 -5.70 3.18
C THR A 129 12.62 -4.85 4.28
N HIS A 130 13.73 -4.16 3.99
CA HIS A 130 14.37 -3.26 4.95
C HIS A 130 13.45 -2.12 5.39
N ILE A 131 12.79 -1.42 4.46
CA ILE A 131 11.90 -0.31 4.82
C ILE A 131 10.73 -0.79 5.69
N LYS A 132 10.15 -1.96 5.41
CA LYS A 132 9.10 -2.56 6.25
C LYS A 132 9.58 -2.81 7.68
N VAL A 133 10.78 -3.39 7.84
CA VAL A 133 11.37 -3.66 9.16
C VAL A 133 11.66 -2.35 9.90
N LEU A 134 12.26 -1.37 9.21
CA LEU A 134 12.56 -0.06 9.77
C LEU A 134 11.29 0.68 10.23
N LEU A 135 10.24 0.71 9.41
CA LEU A 135 8.98 1.34 9.79
C LEU A 135 8.25 0.57 10.90
N GLY A 136 8.42 -0.76 10.96
CA GLY A 136 7.93 -1.57 12.07
C GLY A 136 8.65 -1.32 13.39
N LEU A 137 9.92 -0.92 13.36
CA LEU A 137 10.65 -0.45 14.53
C LEU A 137 10.07 0.88 15.03
N VAL A 138 9.85 1.83 14.12
CA VAL A 138 9.24 3.13 14.44
C VAL A 138 7.86 2.93 15.07
N GLY A 139 6.98 2.13 14.45
CA GLY A 139 5.63 1.91 14.97
C GLY A 139 5.59 1.26 16.36
N ARG A 140 6.56 0.41 16.70
CA ARG A 140 6.68 -0.17 18.05
C ARG A 140 7.12 0.87 19.08
N ILE A 141 8.11 1.69 18.74
CA ILE A 141 8.58 2.78 19.62
C ILE A 141 7.44 3.79 19.85
N GLU A 142 6.67 4.11 18.81
CA GLU A 142 5.47 4.94 18.94
C GLU A 142 4.44 4.32 19.89
N GLY A 143 4.25 3.00 19.85
CA GLY A 143 3.36 2.28 20.77
C GLY A 143 3.80 2.34 22.23
N MET A 144 5.09 2.47 22.50
CA MET A 144 5.63 2.58 23.86
C MET A 144 5.50 3.99 24.47
N ALA A 145 5.13 5.00 23.69
CA ALA A 145 5.02 6.36 24.18
C ALA A 145 3.93 6.47 25.27
N GLU A 146 4.32 6.87 26.48
CA GLU A 146 3.37 7.14 27.56
C GLU A 146 2.69 8.51 27.35
N GLY A 147 1.36 8.49 27.12
CA GLY A 147 0.51 9.68 27.03
C GLY A 147 -0.22 9.81 25.69
N LYS A 148 -1.56 9.84 25.76
CA LYS A 148 -2.43 10.40 24.72
C LYS A 148 -2.97 11.74 25.19
#